data_AF-A0A0J7N0I2-F1
#
_entry.id   AF-A0A0J7N0I2-F1
#
_cell.length_a   1.000
_cell.length_b   1.000
_cell.length_c   1.000
_cell.angle_alpha   90.00
_cell.angle_beta   90.00
_cell.angle_gamma   90.00
#
_symmetry.space_group_name_H-M   'P 1'
#
loop_
_entity.id
_entity.type
_entity.pdbx_description
1 polymer ?
#
loop_
_entity_poly.entity_id
_entity_poly.type
_entity_poly.pdbx_seq_one_letter_code
_entity_poly.pdbx_strand_id
1 'polypeptide(L)'
;MAKSKVAPIKQVSLPRLKLCAALLLARLVKYATNVLDLKKTQKFLWTDSTVTLHWIQGHPSKWKTYVANRVAEIQLLTPEARWSHLPGRDNPADCASRGLSPGELLQYKLWWDGPALLHERQPSGGTTSNEPPTECSMEQRAHAMTNTTPGTTEEHPLLKTFSDLHKLLRVTAWCRRWLLTARASRTRKHSRNENRCFTPLTVTELEEAEKLWIRQVQAVNYKGELACVTSKTPLNKKVHSRP
;
A
#
# COMPACT_ATOMS: atom_id res chain seq x y z
N MET A 1 -14.02 -30.90 -0.40
CA MET A 1 -14.07 -29.72 0.48
C MET A 1 -15.45 -29.09 0.35
N ALA A 2 -16.37 -29.34 1.28
CA ALA A 2 -17.68 -28.71 1.32
C ALA A 2 -18.00 -28.39 2.79
N LYS A 3 -17.60 -27.20 3.26
CA LYS A 3 -17.99 -26.65 4.56
C LYS A 3 -18.27 -25.18 4.35
N SER A 4 -19.55 -24.80 4.35
CA SER A 4 -19.95 -23.39 4.40
C SER A 4 -19.51 -22.81 5.75
N LYS A 5 -18.89 -21.64 5.74
CA LYS A 5 -18.31 -21.03 6.95
C LYS A 5 -19.39 -20.18 7.62
N VAL A 6 -19.80 -20.55 8.83
CA VAL A 6 -20.79 -19.82 9.62
C VAL A 6 -20.26 -18.42 9.98
N ALA A 7 -21.17 -17.45 10.14
CA ALA A 7 -20.85 -16.06 10.43
C ALA A 7 -19.84 -15.92 11.61
N PRO A 8 -18.78 -15.09 11.47
CA PRO A 8 -17.76 -14.97 12.51
C PRO A 8 -18.29 -14.27 13.77
N ILE A 9 -17.83 -14.72 14.95
CA ILE A 9 -18.18 -14.12 16.27
C ILE A 9 -17.65 -12.68 16.40
N LYS A 10 -16.53 -12.36 15.76
CA LYS A 10 -16.02 -10.98 15.66
C LYS A 10 -16.71 -10.30 14.49
N GLN A 11 -17.18 -9.06 14.68
CA GLN A 11 -17.74 -8.29 13.57
C GLN A 11 -16.67 -8.08 12.49
N VAL A 12 -16.91 -8.68 11.33
CA VAL A 12 -16.08 -8.54 10.13
C VAL A 12 -16.94 -7.84 9.09
N SER A 13 -16.42 -6.78 8.47
CA SER A 13 -17.13 -6.09 7.40
C SER A 13 -17.37 -7.02 6.21
N LEU A 14 -18.46 -6.79 5.49
CA LEU A 14 -18.81 -7.58 4.30
C LEU A 14 -17.66 -7.65 3.26
N PRO A 15 -16.93 -6.55 2.94
CA PRO A 15 -15.77 -6.63 2.06
C PRO A 15 -14.65 -7.55 2.56
N ARG A 16 -14.37 -7.57 3.88
CA ARG A 16 -13.37 -8.47 4.46
C ARG A 16 -13.81 -9.94 4.40
N LEU A 17 -15.11 -10.21 4.50
CA LEU A 17 -15.66 -11.57 4.28
C LEU A 17 -15.48 -12.01 2.83
N LYS A 18 -15.81 -11.13 1.86
CA LYS A 18 -15.60 -11.40 0.43
C LYS A 18 -14.13 -11.62 0.10
N LEU A 19 -13.20 -10.86 0.70
CA LEU A 19 -11.75 -11.11 0.59
C LEU A 19 -11.35 -12.47 1.17
N CYS A 20 -11.95 -12.91 2.28
CA CYS A 20 -11.69 -14.25 2.82
C CYS A 20 -12.19 -15.36 1.90
N ALA A 21 -13.32 -15.15 1.22
CA ALA A 21 -13.82 -16.09 0.21
C ALA A 21 -12.85 -16.18 -0.98
N ALA A 22 -12.32 -15.05 -1.46
CA ALA A 22 -11.30 -15.02 -2.50
C ALA A 22 -10.00 -15.75 -2.08
N LEU A 23 -9.57 -15.59 -0.82
CA LEU A 23 -8.41 -16.33 -0.31
C LEU A 23 -8.66 -17.84 -0.25
N LEU A 24 -9.86 -18.26 0.16
CA LEU A 24 -10.25 -19.66 0.15
C LEU A 24 -10.18 -20.24 -1.27
N LEU A 25 -10.69 -19.50 -2.26
CA LEU A 25 -10.61 -19.87 -3.67
C LEU A 25 -9.15 -20.01 -4.13
N ALA A 26 -8.28 -19.06 -3.81
CA ALA A 26 -6.86 -19.11 -4.19
C ALA A 26 -6.16 -20.37 -3.63
N ARG A 27 -6.43 -20.72 -2.37
CA ARG A 27 -5.90 -21.94 -1.75
C ARG A 27 -6.43 -23.21 -2.43
N LEU A 28 -7.73 -23.24 -2.73
CA LEU A 28 -8.36 -24.36 -3.43
C LEU A 28 -7.78 -24.54 -4.83
N VAL A 29 -7.61 -23.46 -5.58
CA VAL A 29 -7.04 -23.46 -6.93
C VAL A 29 -5.60 -23.97 -6.91
N LYS A 30 -4.78 -23.54 -5.95
CA LYS A 30 -3.42 -24.08 -5.79
C LYS A 30 -3.44 -25.58 -5.51
N TYR A 31 -4.30 -26.03 -4.60
CA TYR A 31 -4.46 -27.45 -4.29
C TYR A 31 -4.89 -28.25 -5.53
N ALA A 32 -5.94 -27.82 -6.21
CA ALA A 32 -6.46 -28.49 -7.41
C ALA A 32 -5.43 -28.50 -8.55
N THR A 33 -4.69 -27.40 -8.75
CA THR A 33 -3.63 -27.31 -9.76
C THR A 33 -2.54 -28.35 -9.51
N ASN A 34 -2.18 -28.57 -8.24
CA ASN A 34 -1.16 -29.55 -7.87
C ASN A 34 -1.66 -30.99 -8.04
N VAL A 35 -2.89 -31.27 -7.61
CA VAL A 35 -3.48 -32.62 -7.68
C VAL A 35 -3.77 -33.04 -9.12
N LEU A 36 -4.21 -32.10 -9.96
CA LEU A 36 -4.60 -32.36 -11.35
C LEU A 36 -3.47 -32.06 -12.37
N ASP A 37 -2.28 -31.68 -11.89
CA ASP A 37 -1.11 -31.27 -12.70
C ASP A 37 -1.39 -30.18 -13.75
N LEU A 38 -2.26 -29.21 -13.43
CA LEU A 38 -2.69 -28.12 -14.34
C LEU A 38 -1.73 -26.91 -14.32
N LYS A 39 -0.43 -27.16 -14.19
CA LYS A 39 0.57 -26.10 -14.00
C LYS A 39 0.59 -25.11 -15.16
N LYS A 40 0.49 -25.61 -16.40
CA LYS A 40 0.55 -24.81 -17.64
C LYS A 40 -0.81 -24.24 -18.09
N THR A 41 -1.90 -24.57 -17.39
CA THR A 41 -3.24 -24.11 -17.77
C THR A 41 -3.48 -22.69 -17.29
N GLN A 42 -3.99 -21.83 -18.17
CA GLN A 42 -4.43 -20.49 -17.82
C GLN A 42 -5.56 -20.57 -16.80
N LYS A 43 -5.45 -19.79 -15.72
CA LYS A 43 -6.43 -19.76 -14.63
C LYS A 43 -7.19 -18.44 -14.68
N PHE A 44 -8.51 -18.51 -14.61
CA PHE A 44 -9.40 -17.36 -14.52
C PHE A 44 -10.17 -17.48 -13.20
N LEU A 45 -10.19 -16.41 -12.41
CA LEU A 45 -10.81 -16.36 -11.09
C LEU A 45 -11.74 -15.17 -11.03
N TRP A 46 -12.94 -15.37 -10.47
CA TRP A 46 -13.98 -14.36 -10.44
C TRP A 46 -14.40 -14.03 -9.02
N THR A 47 -14.75 -12.76 -8.80
CA THR A 47 -15.34 -12.27 -7.56
C THR A 47 -16.50 -11.34 -7.88
N ASP A 48 -17.55 -11.40 -7.07
CA ASP A 48 -18.70 -10.50 -7.17
C ASP A 48 -18.50 -9.16 -6.49
N SER A 49 -17.41 -9.02 -5.72
CA SER A 49 -17.06 -7.82 -4.99
C SER A 49 -16.01 -7.02 -5.76
N THR A 50 -16.42 -5.88 -6.32
CA THR A 50 -15.53 -4.91 -6.95
C THR A 50 -14.48 -4.38 -5.97
N VAL A 51 -14.84 -4.21 -4.69
CA VAL A 51 -13.90 -3.85 -3.61
C VAL A 51 -12.81 -4.92 -3.44
N THR A 52 -13.20 -6.19 -3.39
CA THR A 52 -12.26 -7.32 -3.27
C THR A 52 -11.35 -7.40 -4.49
N LEU A 53 -11.92 -7.25 -5.69
CA LEU A 53 -11.15 -7.24 -6.93
C LEU A 53 -10.10 -6.12 -6.93
N HIS A 54 -10.52 -4.90 -6.55
CA HIS A 54 -9.63 -3.75 -6.48
C HIS A 54 -8.50 -3.97 -5.46
N TRP A 55 -8.78 -4.56 -4.30
CA TRP A 55 -7.75 -4.93 -3.33
C TRP A 55 -6.75 -5.94 -3.89
N ILE A 56 -7.22 -6.97 -4.60
CA ILE A 56 -6.37 -8.02 -5.20
C ILE A 56 -5.51 -7.47 -6.32
N GLN A 57 -6.03 -6.53 -7.13
CA GLN A 57 -5.26 -5.89 -8.21
C GLN A 57 -4.25 -4.86 -7.69
N GLY A 58 -4.47 -4.30 -6.50
CA GLY A 58 -3.54 -3.37 -5.86
C GLY A 58 -2.34 -4.04 -5.20
N HIS A 59 -1.24 -3.31 -5.09
CA HIS A 59 -0.07 -3.76 -4.34
C HIS A 59 -0.40 -3.85 -2.83
N PRO A 60 -0.01 -4.93 -2.12
CA PRO A 60 -0.34 -5.14 -0.70
C PRO A 60 0.03 -3.98 0.23
N SER A 61 1.12 -3.25 -0.07
CA SER A 61 1.57 -2.10 0.74
C SER A 61 0.57 -0.95 0.81
N LYS A 62 -0.35 -0.85 -0.15
CA LYS A 62 -1.41 0.17 -0.17
C LYS A 62 -2.43 -0.04 0.94
N TRP A 63 -2.52 -1.26 1.50
CA TRP A 63 -3.61 -1.66 2.39
C TRP A 63 -3.18 -1.77 3.85
N LYS A 64 -4.15 -1.63 4.77
CA LYS A 64 -3.96 -1.96 6.19
C LYS A 64 -3.67 -3.46 6.35
N THR A 65 -3.00 -3.81 7.44
CA THR A 65 -2.38 -5.13 7.68
C THR A 65 -3.31 -6.31 7.41
N TYR A 66 -4.59 -6.22 7.80
CA TYR A 66 -5.56 -7.30 7.58
C TYR A 66 -5.76 -7.64 6.10
N VAL A 67 -5.95 -6.61 5.28
CA VAL A 67 -6.16 -6.71 3.83
C VAL A 67 -4.83 -7.01 3.15
N ALA A 68 -3.77 -6.28 3.50
CA ALA A 68 -2.43 -6.46 2.93
C ALA A 68 -1.95 -7.91 3.01
N ASN A 69 -2.03 -8.55 4.18
CA ASN A 69 -1.56 -9.92 4.37
C ASN A 69 -2.34 -10.92 3.50
N ARG A 70 -3.65 -10.74 3.36
CA ARG A 70 -4.51 -11.62 2.55
C ARG A 70 -4.30 -11.41 1.06
N VAL A 71 -4.16 -10.16 0.63
CA VAL A 71 -3.84 -9.82 -0.77
C VAL A 71 -2.49 -10.40 -1.16
N ALA A 72 -1.47 -10.24 -0.32
CA ALA A 72 -0.14 -10.83 -0.55
C ALA A 72 -0.22 -12.36 -0.66
N GLU A 73 -0.99 -13.02 0.20
CA GLU A 73 -1.18 -14.47 0.13
C GLU A 73 -1.91 -14.87 -1.16
N ILE A 74 -2.98 -14.19 -1.55
CA ILE A 74 -3.71 -14.46 -2.80
C ILE A 74 -2.77 -14.34 -4.01
N GLN A 75 -2.04 -13.23 -4.11
CA GLN A 75 -1.11 -12.98 -5.22
C GLN A 75 0.00 -14.04 -5.27
N LEU A 76 0.51 -14.49 -4.12
CA LEU A 76 1.52 -15.55 -4.03
C LEU A 76 0.97 -16.93 -4.43
N LEU A 77 -0.28 -17.24 -4.06
CA LEU A 77 -0.89 -18.53 -4.37
C LEU A 77 -1.31 -18.65 -5.83
N THR A 78 -1.66 -17.53 -6.47
CA THR A 78 -2.19 -17.50 -7.83
C THR A 78 -1.53 -16.40 -8.68
N PRO A 79 -0.21 -16.44 -8.94
CA PRO A 79 0.50 -15.37 -9.65
C PRO A 79 0.07 -15.25 -11.13
N GLU A 80 -0.23 -16.37 -11.79
CA GLU A 80 -0.61 -16.42 -13.20
C GLU A 80 -2.14 -16.34 -13.44
N ALA A 81 -2.91 -16.19 -12.35
CA ALA A 81 -4.37 -16.18 -12.46
C ALA A 81 -4.88 -14.79 -12.83
N ARG A 82 -5.81 -14.74 -13.77
CA ARG A 82 -6.54 -13.51 -14.13
C ARG A 82 -7.74 -13.36 -13.23
N TRP A 83 -7.72 -12.34 -12.38
CA TRP A 83 -8.86 -11.97 -11.54
C TRP A 83 -9.80 -11.03 -12.28
N SER A 84 -11.11 -11.28 -12.22
CA SER A 84 -12.13 -10.48 -12.90
C SER A 84 -13.39 -10.34 -12.05
N HIS A 85 -14.19 -9.32 -12.38
CA HIS A 85 -15.49 -9.12 -11.75
C HIS A 85 -16.56 -9.96 -12.44
N LEU A 86 -17.47 -10.52 -11.65
CA LEU A 86 -18.68 -11.19 -12.10
C LEU A 86 -19.86 -10.58 -11.34
N PRO A 87 -20.88 -10.00 -12.00
CA PRO A 87 -22.04 -9.50 -11.28
C PRO A 87 -22.63 -10.55 -10.33
N GLY A 88 -23.05 -10.14 -9.13
CA GLY A 88 -23.53 -11.08 -8.11
C GLY A 88 -24.71 -11.95 -8.57
N ARG A 89 -25.55 -11.42 -9.47
CA ARG A 89 -26.66 -12.16 -10.11
C ARG A 89 -26.19 -13.34 -10.98
N ASP A 90 -24.96 -13.27 -11.47
CA ASP A 90 -24.33 -14.26 -12.34
C ASP A 90 -23.32 -15.12 -11.56
N ASN A 91 -23.19 -14.90 -10.23
CA ASN A 91 -22.29 -15.65 -9.36
C ASN A 91 -22.99 -16.88 -8.78
N PRO A 92 -22.71 -18.10 -9.28
CA PRO A 92 -23.33 -19.32 -8.74
C PRO A 92 -23.00 -19.56 -7.27
N ALA A 93 -21.86 -19.08 -6.76
CA ALA A 93 -21.51 -19.26 -5.36
C ALA A 93 -22.39 -18.44 -4.40
N ASP A 94 -23.07 -17.40 -4.88
CA ASP A 94 -23.95 -16.56 -4.04
C ASP A 94 -25.13 -17.38 -3.51
N CYS A 95 -25.66 -18.30 -4.33
CA CYS A 95 -26.78 -19.17 -3.98
C CYS A 95 -26.46 -20.07 -2.77
N ALA A 96 -25.23 -20.58 -2.69
CA ALA A 96 -24.74 -21.36 -1.55
C ALA A 96 -24.53 -20.52 -0.28
N SER A 97 -24.30 -19.22 -0.43
CA SER A 97 -24.05 -18.30 0.70
C SER A 97 -25.33 -17.67 1.28
N ARG A 98 -26.37 -17.49 0.44
CA ARG A 98 -27.68 -16.98 0.85
C ARG A 98 -28.63 -18.05 1.38
N GLY A 99 -28.38 -19.30 0.97
CA GLY A 99 -29.25 -20.44 1.26
C GLY A 99 -30.31 -20.63 0.17
N LEU A 100 -30.33 -21.82 -0.42
CA LEU A 100 -31.42 -22.32 -1.27
C LEU A 100 -31.97 -23.60 -0.67
N SER A 101 -33.27 -23.82 -0.82
CA SER A 101 -33.85 -25.14 -0.55
C SER A 101 -33.37 -26.17 -1.60
N PRO A 102 -33.36 -27.47 -1.27
CA PRO A 102 -33.00 -28.51 -2.24
C PRO A 102 -33.86 -28.50 -3.50
N GLY A 103 -35.16 -28.19 -3.38
CA GLY A 103 -36.08 -28.12 -4.51
C GLY A 103 -35.77 -26.95 -5.46
N GLU A 104 -35.44 -25.79 -4.92
CA GLU A 104 -35.01 -24.63 -5.71
C GLU A 104 -33.65 -24.88 -6.38
N LEU A 105 -32.71 -25.53 -5.67
CA LEU A 105 -31.38 -25.83 -6.22
C LEU A 105 -31.46 -26.75 -7.45
N LEU A 106 -32.38 -27.71 -7.47
CA LEU A 106 -32.61 -28.59 -8.63
C LEU A 106 -33.01 -27.81 -9.89
N GLN A 107 -33.72 -26.68 -9.72
CA GLN A 107 -34.20 -25.85 -10.82
C GLN A 107 -33.27 -24.67 -11.13
N TYR A 108 -32.22 -24.47 -10.32
CA TYR A 108 -31.36 -23.30 -10.41
C TYR A 108 -30.26 -23.49 -11.47
N LYS A 109 -30.60 -23.19 -12.72
CA LYS A 109 -29.71 -23.37 -13.89
C LYS A 109 -28.33 -22.74 -13.73
N LEU A 110 -28.23 -21.56 -13.12
CA LEU A 110 -26.95 -20.88 -12.93
C LEU A 110 -25.93 -21.72 -12.14
N TRP A 111 -26.38 -22.56 -11.19
CA TRP A 111 -25.49 -23.44 -10.44
C TRP A 111 -24.96 -24.61 -11.27
N TRP A 112 -25.81 -25.19 -12.12
CA TRP A 112 -25.50 -26.39 -12.89
C TRP A 112 -24.81 -26.09 -14.22
N ASP A 113 -25.31 -25.08 -14.93
CA ASP A 113 -24.84 -24.70 -16.27
C ASP A 113 -23.70 -23.67 -16.18
N GLY A 114 -23.66 -22.89 -15.09
CA GLY A 114 -22.76 -21.76 -14.94
C GLY A 114 -23.24 -20.50 -15.67
N PRO A 115 -22.56 -19.36 -15.49
CA PRO A 115 -22.88 -18.13 -16.20
C PRO A 115 -22.47 -18.20 -17.67
N ALA A 116 -23.21 -17.51 -18.53
CA ALA A 116 -23.03 -17.51 -19.98
C ALA A 116 -21.58 -17.21 -20.43
N LEU A 117 -20.89 -16.34 -19.70
CA LEU A 117 -19.49 -15.95 -19.96
C LEU A 117 -18.50 -17.13 -19.94
N LEU A 118 -18.79 -18.23 -19.24
CA LEU A 118 -17.91 -19.40 -19.22
C LEU A 118 -17.95 -20.18 -20.53
N HIS A 119 -18.97 -19.97 -21.35
CA HIS A 119 -19.07 -20.54 -22.69
C HIS A 119 -18.32 -19.70 -23.75
N GLU A 120 -17.85 -18.50 -23.40
CA GLU A 120 -17.03 -17.67 -24.28
C GLU A 120 -15.57 -18.15 -24.30
N ARG A 121 -14.99 -18.25 -25.50
CA ARG A 121 -13.60 -18.72 -25.72
C ARG A 121 -12.55 -17.86 -25.01
N GLN A 122 -12.87 -16.59 -24.79
CA GLN A 122 -12.14 -15.68 -23.92
C GLN A 122 -13.18 -14.88 -23.13
N PRO A 123 -13.43 -15.20 -21.85
CA PRO A 123 -14.36 -14.42 -21.06
C PRO A 123 -13.83 -12.99 -20.99
N SER A 124 -14.53 -12.08 -21.64
CA SER A 124 -14.21 -10.65 -21.58
C SER A 124 -14.43 -10.21 -20.13
N GLY A 125 -13.33 -9.97 -19.42
CA GLY A 125 -13.40 -9.50 -18.03
C GLY A 125 -14.19 -8.20 -17.99
N GLY A 126 -15.28 -8.17 -17.21
CA GLY A 126 -16.13 -7.01 -17.09
C GLY A 126 -15.31 -5.75 -16.80
N THR A 127 -15.58 -4.69 -17.56
CA THR A 127 -14.92 -3.38 -17.48
C THR A 127 -14.92 -2.89 -16.04
N THR A 128 -13.75 -2.82 -15.42
CA THR A 128 -13.61 -2.16 -14.10
C THR A 128 -13.70 -0.66 -14.34
N SER A 129 -14.77 -0.03 -13.84
CA SER A 129 -14.81 1.42 -13.66
C SER A 129 -13.55 1.86 -12.90
N ASN A 130 -12.82 2.84 -13.42
CA ASN A 130 -11.54 3.29 -12.86
C ASN A 130 -11.67 4.01 -11.49
N GLU A 131 -12.88 4.17 -10.96
CA GLU A 131 -13.07 4.77 -9.64
C GLU A 131 -13.05 3.69 -8.54
N PRO A 132 -12.20 3.85 -7.52
CA PRO A 132 -12.22 2.97 -6.35
C PRO A 132 -13.56 3.14 -5.62
N PRO A 133 -14.26 2.05 -5.26
CA PRO A 133 -15.46 2.14 -4.45
C PRO A 133 -15.16 2.86 -3.13
N THR A 134 -16.08 3.69 -2.61
CA THR A 134 -15.91 4.48 -1.38
C THR A 134 -15.44 3.64 -0.18
N GLU A 135 -15.89 2.38 -0.08
CA GLU A 135 -15.50 1.44 0.98
C GLU A 135 -14.01 1.03 0.93
N CYS A 136 -13.37 1.16 -0.25
CA CYS A 136 -11.96 0.85 -0.43
C CYS A 136 -11.05 1.85 0.31
N SER A 137 -11.48 3.11 0.40
CA SER A 137 -10.75 4.20 1.06
C SER A 137 -10.49 3.94 2.55
N MET A 138 -11.40 3.23 3.23
CA MET A 138 -11.27 2.94 4.67
C MET A 138 -10.10 2.00 4.99
N GLU A 139 -9.70 1.14 4.06
CA GLU A 139 -8.62 0.16 4.24
C GLU A 139 -7.30 0.57 3.58
N GLN A 140 -7.30 1.68 2.85
CA GLN A 140 -6.08 2.25 2.29
C GLN A 140 -5.22 2.83 3.43
N ARG A 141 -3.90 2.54 3.40
CA ARG A 141 -2.95 3.22 4.27
C ARG A 141 -2.89 4.68 3.84
N ALA A 142 -2.93 5.59 4.82
CA ALA A 142 -2.62 6.97 4.58
C ALA A 142 -1.14 7.05 4.16
N HIS A 143 -0.90 7.19 2.87
CA HIS A 143 0.38 7.66 2.39
C HIS A 143 0.35 9.18 2.58
N ALA A 144 1.27 9.72 3.38
CA ALA A 144 1.59 11.13 3.31
C ALA A 144 2.17 11.36 1.91
N MET A 145 1.31 11.78 0.99
CA MET A 145 1.67 11.99 -0.40
C MET A 145 2.38 13.34 -0.46
N THR A 146 3.71 13.29 -0.43
CA THR A 146 4.55 14.46 -0.70
C THR A 146 4.44 14.75 -2.20
N ASN A 147 3.51 15.62 -2.57
CA ASN A 147 3.47 16.15 -3.92
C ASN A 147 4.68 17.07 -4.09
N THR A 148 5.73 16.59 -4.77
CA THR A 148 6.75 17.47 -5.34
C THR A 148 6.07 18.28 -6.44
N THR A 149 5.86 19.56 -6.19
CA THR A 149 5.49 20.50 -7.26
C THR A 149 6.62 20.48 -8.31
N PRO A 150 6.31 20.48 -9.61
CA PRO A 150 7.31 20.66 -10.68
C PRO A 150 7.76 22.13 -10.75
N GLY A 151 8.00 22.74 -9.59
CA GLY A 151 8.64 24.04 -9.48
C GLY A 151 10.13 23.82 -9.36
N THR A 152 10.87 24.38 -10.30
CA THR A 152 12.33 24.47 -10.39
C THR A 152 12.93 24.97 -9.08
N THR A 153 13.03 24.09 -8.09
CA THR A 153 13.60 24.43 -6.80
C THR A 153 14.93 23.72 -6.75
N GLU A 154 15.97 24.49 -7.06
CA GLU A 154 17.38 24.08 -7.02
C GLU A 154 17.66 23.30 -5.73
N GLU A 155 17.68 21.97 -5.83
CA GLU A 155 18.04 21.12 -4.70
C GLU A 155 19.46 21.46 -4.27
N HIS A 156 19.72 21.45 -2.96
CA HIS A 156 21.02 21.83 -2.43
C HIS A 156 22.14 20.99 -3.10
N PRO A 157 23.23 21.59 -3.62
CA PRO A 157 24.23 20.88 -4.43
C PRO A 157 24.79 19.61 -3.75
N LEU A 158 24.99 19.67 -2.43
CA LEU A 158 25.42 18.52 -1.64
C LEU A 158 24.45 17.32 -1.70
N LEU A 159 23.13 17.54 -1.79
CA LEU A 159 22.15 16.45 -1.95
C LEU A 159 22.35 15.71 -3.28
N LYS A 160 22.80 16.42 -4.32
CA LYS A 160 23.12 15.81 -5.63
C LYS A 160 24.51 15.16 -5.67
N THR A 161 25.39 15.51 -4.74
CA THR A 161 26.79 15.04 -4.76
C THR A 161 26.96 13.66 -4.12
N PHE A 162 26.07 13.28 -3.20
CA PHE A 162 26.13 12.00 -2.51
C PHE A 162 25.01 11.06 -2.98
N SER A 163 25.38 9.86 -3.41
CA SER A 163 24.43 8.79 -3.77
C SER A 163 23.92 7.98 -2.57
N ASP A 164 24.47 8.22 -1.38
CA ASP A 164 24.15 7.53 -0.14
C ASP A 164 23.83 8.54 0.97
N LEU A 165 22.59 8.48 1.48
CA LEU A 165 22.11 9.33 2.55
C LEU A 165 22.95 9.17 3.82
N HIS A 166 23.35 7.94 4.18
CA HIS A 166 24.13 7.71 5.39
C HIS A 166 25.51 8.38 5.30
N LYS A 167 26.13 8.34 4.11
CA LYS A 167 27.39 9.05 3.84
C LYS A 167 27.21 10.57 3.97
N LEU A 168 26.14 11.13 3.41
CA LEU A 168 25.82 12.55 3.56
C LEU A 168 25.63 12.96 5.03
N LEU A 169 24.88 12.17 5.80
CA LEU A 169 24.64 12.44 7.22
C LEU A 169 25.93 12.44 8.03
N ARG A 170 26.82 11.45 7.79
CA ARG A 170 28.13 11.38 8.46
C ARG A 170 29.00 12.59 8.14
N VAL A 171 29.11 12.97 6.86
CA VAL A 171 29.88 14.15 6.44
C VAL A 171 29.32 15.41 7.08
N THR A 172 27.99 15.58 7.06
CA THR A 172 27.31 16.73 7.65
C THR A 172 27.55 16.81 9.17
N ALA A 173 27.47 15.67 9.86
CA ALA A 173 27.70 15.59 11.30
C ALA A 173 29.16 15.96 11.66
N TRP A 174 30.14 15.49 10.87
CA TRP A 174 31.55 15.87 11.04
C TRP A 174 31.77 17.38 10.83
N CYS A 175 31.23 17.95 9.75
CA CYS A 175 31.31 19.39 9.48
C CYS A 175 30.72 20.22 10.63
N ARG A 176 29.58 19.80 11.16
CA ARG A 176 28.92 20.47 12.29
C ARG A 176 29.72 20.35 13.58
N ARG A 177 30.24 19.17 13.89
CA ARG A 177 31.10 18.95 15.06
C ARG A 177 32.32 19.86 15.01
N TRP A 178 32.97 19.95 13.85
CA TRP A 178 34.10 20.85 13.65
C TRP A 178 33.70 22.32 13.86
N LEU A 179 32.59 22.77 13.24
CA LEU A 179 32.10 24.14 13.37
C LEU A 179 31.75 24.52 14.82
N LEU A 180 31.08 23.62 15.56
CA LEU A 180 30.74 23.83 16.96
C LEU A 180 32.00 23.90 17.84
N THR A 181 32.98 23.05 17.56
CA THR A 181 34.27 23.06 18.26
C THR A 181 35.05 24.35 17.98
N ALA A 182 35.11 24.78 16.72
CA ALA A 182 35.78 26.01 16.30
C ALA A 182 35.09 27.28 16.84
N ARG A 183 33.77 27.26 17.03
CA ARG A 183 33.02 28.35 17.66
C ARG A 183 33.24 28.40 19.17
N ALA A 184 33.29 27.25 19.83
CA ALA A 184 33.56 27.15 21.27
C ALA A 184 34.99 27.59 21.64
N SER A 185 35.97 27.34 20.77
CA SER A 185 37.35 27.80 20.98
C SER A 185 37.51 29.31 20.83
N ARG A 186 36.58 30.00 20.15
CA ARG A 186 36.58 31.48 20.03
C ARG A 186 36.01 32.18 21.28
N THR A 187 35.15 31.51 22.05
CA THR A 187 34.47 32.10 23.22
C THR A 187 35.07 31.71 24.56
N ARG A 188 35.86 30.62 24.62
CA ARG A 188 36.56 30.20 25.85
C ARG A 188 38.07 30.27 25.68
N LYS A 189 38.72 31.16 26.44
CA LYS A 189 40.19 31.35 26.43
C LYS A 189 40.99 30.13 26.92
N HIS A 190 40.39 29.14 27.57
CA HIS A 190 41.08 27.91 27.97
C HIS A 190 40.10 26.74 28.09
N SER A 191 40.11 25.84 27.10
CA SER A 191 39.87 24.40 27.27
C SER A 191 39.94 23.79 25.87
N ARG A 192 41.16 23.45 25.46
CA ARG A 192 41.44 22.73 24.22
C ARG A 192 41.07 21.27 24.48
N ASN A 193 39.80 20.90 24.31
CA ASN A 193 39.44 19.49 24.31
C ASN A 193 39.71 18.94 22.89
N GLU A 194 40.99 18.77 22.57
CA GLU A 194 41.51 18.36 21.25
C GLU A 194 40.99 16.99 20.80
N ASN A 195 40.41 16.20 21.70
CA ASN A 195 40.00 14.82 21.43
C ASN A 195 38.59 14.62 20.86
N ARG A 196 37.73 15.65 20.75
CA ARG A 196 36.38 15.45 20.17
C ARG A 196 36.40 15.07 18.69
N CYS A 197 37.45 15.43 17.96
CA CYS A 197 37.56 15.09 16.54
C CYS A 197 37.92 13.61 16.29
N PHE A 198 38.50 12.93 17.28
CA PHE A 198 38.94 11.53 17.17
C PHE A 198 37.94 10.52 17.74
N THR A 199 36.92 10.98 18.46
CA THR A 199 35.83 10.11 18.92
C THR A 199 34.88 9.77 17.78
N PRO A 200 34.30 8.55 17.74
CA PRO A 200 33.28 8.20 16.75
C PRO A 200 32.08 9.17 16.81
N LEU A 201 31.35 9.27 15.69
CA LEU A 201 30.09 10.01 15.64
C LEU A 201 29.06 9.36 16.56
N THR A 202 28.39 10.18 17.35
CA THR A 202 27.29 9.73 18.19
C THR A 202 25.99 9.65 17.39
N VAL A 203 25.05 8.82 17.84
CA VAL A 203 23.72 8.71 17.22
C VAL A 203 23.01 10.06 17.23
N THR A 204 23.14 10.83 18.31
CA THR A 204 22.53 12.16 18.44
C THR A 204 23.04 13.13 17.38
N GLU A 205 24.32 13.10 17.04
CA GLU A 205 24.88 13.98 15.99
C GLU A 205 24.38 13.59 14.60
N LEU A 206 24.16 12.30 14.34
CA LEU A 206 23.56 11.82 13.10
C LEU A 206 22.09 12.23 13.00
N GLU A 207 21.30 12.05 14.07
CA GLU A 207 19.91 12.51 14.13
C GLU A 207 19.80 14.02 13.94
N GLU A 208 20.70 14.78 14.54
CA GLU A 208 20.73 16.22 14.35
C GLU A 208 21.06 16.60 12.90
N ALA A 209 22.01 15.91 12.26
CA ALA A 209 22.33 16.11 10.85
C ALA A 209 21.14 15.79 9.94
N GLU A 210 20.39 14.73 10.26
CA GLU A 210 19.17 14.35 9.56
C GLU A 210 18.09 15.43 9.70
N LYS A 211 17.82 15.88 10.93
CA LYS A 211 16.87 16.97 11.21
C LYS A 211 17.24 18.25 10.45
N LEU A 212 18.53 18.53 10.26
CA LEU A 212 18.98 19.67 9.46
C LEU A 212 18.55 19.53 7.99
N TRP A 213 18.85 18.39 7.37
CA TRP A 213 18.46 18.14 5.98
C TRP A 213 16.95 18.13 5.78
N ILE A 214 16.20 17.54 6.72
CA ILE A 214 14.73 17.58 6.71
C ILE A 214 14.25 19.03 6.73
N ARG A 215 14.76 19.86 7.65
CA ARG A 215 14.40 21.28 7.73
C ARG A 215 14.77 22.05 6.47
N GLN A 216 15.93 21.75 5.87
CA GLN A 216 16.37 22.39 4.64
C GLN A 216 15.43 22.07 3.48
N VAL A 217 15.11 20.78 3.27
CA VAL A 217 14.18 20.35 2.22
C VAL A 217 12.79 20.93 2.47
N GLN A 218 12.35 20.95 3.72
CA GLN A 218 11.06 21.55 4.09
C GLN A 218 11.01 23.05 3.83
N ALA A 219 12.05 23.79 4.18
CA ALA A 219 12.15 25.23 3.93
C ALA A 219 12.16 25.57 2.43
N VAL A 220 12.63 24.64 1.60
CA VAL A 220 12.69 24.80 0.15
C VAL A 220 11.33 24.50 -0.48
N ASN A 221 10.71 23.37 -0.11
CA ASN A 221 9.52 22.83 -0.79
C ASN A 221 8.18 23.26 -0.17
N TYR A 222 8.16 23.61 1.12
CA TYR A 222 6.94 23.87 1.88
C TYR A 222 6.92 25.28 2.49
N LYS A 223 7.40 26.27 1.74
CA LYS A 223 7.47 27.67 2.21
C LYS A 223 6.11 28.19 2.68
N GLY A 224 5.05 27.89 1.93
CA GLY A 224 3.68 28.32 2.24
C GLY A 224 3.16 27.68 3.51
N GLU A 225 3.32 26.37 3.65
CA GLU A 225 2.90 25.61 4.82
C GLU A 225 3.69 26.00 6.06
N LEU A 226 5.00 26.21 5.95
CA LEU A 226 5.84 26.71 7.04
C LEU A 226 5.44 28.12 7.46
N ALA A 227 5.10 29.00 6.52
CA ALA A 227 4.57 30.32 6.83
C ALA A 227 3.22 30.22 7.58
N CYS A 228 2.34 29.30 7.18
CA CYS A 228 1.08 29.04 7.87
C CYS A 228 1.30 28.51 9.30
N VAL A 229 2.19 27.54 9.48
CA VAL A 229 2.52 26.96 10.79
C VAL A 229 3.13 28.01 11.71
N THR A 230 4.04 28.84 11.19
CA THR A 230 4.70 29.91 11.96
C THR A 230 3.71 31.00 12.38
N SER A 231 2.74 31.32 11.51
CA SER A 231 1.68 32.30 11.76
C SER A 231 0.45 31.74 12.51
N LYS A 232 0.45 30.45 12.88
CA LYS A 232 -0.71 29.74 13.46
C LYS A 232 -2.00 29.86 12.63
N THR A 233 -1.88 30.01 11.32
CA THR A 233 -3.03 30.05 10.41
C THR A 233 -3.38 28.64 9.92
N PRO A 234 -4.66 28.34 9.64
CA PRO A 234 -5.08 27.03 9.18
C PRO A 234 -4.50 26.73 7.79
N LEU A 235 -3.93 25.53 7.63
CA LEU A 235 -3.43 25.02 6.36
C LEU A 235 -4.58 24.95 5.33
N ASN A 236 -4.36 25.58 4.16
CA ASN A 236 -5.35 25.59 3.09
C ASN A 236 -5.50 24.19 2.48
N LYS A 237 -6.65 23.55 2.71
CA LYS A 237 -6.96 22.19 2.22
C LYS A 237 -7.13 22.10 0.68
N LYS A 238 -7.04 23.21 -0.07
CA LYS A 238 -7.41 23.29 -1.49
C LYS A 238 -6.26 23.32 -2.52
N VAL A 239 -5.02 22.97 -2.16
CA VAL A 239 -3.92 22.92 -3.16
C VAL A 239 -3.85 21.57 -3.90
N HIS A 240 -4.75 20.62 -3.61
CA HIS A 240 -4.71 19.26 -4.18
C HIS A 240 -5.61 19.03 -5.40
N SER A 241 -6.15 20.09 -6.00
CA SER A 241 -6.87 19.98 -7.28
C SER A 241 -6.52 21.12 -8.21
N ARG A 242 -5.66 20.83 -9.20
CA ARG A 242 -5.67 21.43 -10.54
C ARG A 242 -4.73 20.65 -11.46
N PRO A 243 -5.06 20.64 -12.76
CA PRO A 243 -5.15 19.46 -13.63
C PRO A 243 -3.83 18.78 -13.96
#